data_AF-A0A8C2JKH5-F1
#
_entry.id   AF-A0A8C2JKH5-F1
#
_cell.length_a   1.000
_cell.length_b   1.000
_cell.length_c   1.000
_cell.angle_alpha   90.00
_cell.angle_beta   90.00
_cell.angle_gamma   90.00
#
_symmetry.space_group_name_H-M   'P 1'
#
loop_
_entity.id
_entity.type
_entity.pdbx_description
1 polymer ?
#
loop_
_entity_poly.entity_id
_entity_poly.type
_entity_poly.pdbx_seq_one_letter_code
_entity_poly.pdbx_strand_id
1 'polypeptide(L)'
;MIVFSDDQSVDHRGDKRELNELIEHETSGPGVQDNLDLELTGLWDDLEVMGQKDGNEEEVQSEEALLQMRSNLIYDTASRIRRNAKGNQCKKTSLYVDFKDIGWDSWILAPSGYEAFECTGTCMYPLTKHVTPTKHAIVQTLVSLKSPQRVSRACCVPTELDPISL
;
A
#
# COMPACT_ATOMS: atom_id res chain seq x y z
N MET A 1 -31.02 -3.13 10.19
CA MET A 1 -31.76 -1.87 10.03
C MET A 1 -30.86 -0.95 9.22
N ILE A 2 -31.16 -0.78 7.93
CA ILE A 2 -30.38 0.08 7.04
C ILE A 2 -31.02 1.45 7.11
N VAL A 3 -30.27 2.45 7.55
CA VAL A 3 -30.69 3.85 7.57
C VAL A 3 -30.04 4.50 6.36
N PHE A 4 -30.83 4.79 5.33
CA PHE A 4 -30.39 5.70 4.27
C PHE A 4 -30.58 7.11 4.80
N SER A 5 -29.52 7.90 4.83
CA SER A 5 -29.65 9.34 5.03
C SER A 5 -30.13 9.94 3.71
N ASP A 6 -31.31 10.54 3.71
CA ASP A 6 -31.79 11.39 2.64
C ASP A 6 -30.81 12.54 2.46
N ASP A 7 -30.07 12.54 1.34
CA ASP A 7 -29.20 13.63 0.94
C ASP A 7 -29.93 14.49 -0.09
N GLN A 8 -30.74 15.43 0.40
CA GLN A 8 -31.23 16.55 -0.40
C GLN A 8 -30.32 17.75 -0.19
N SER A 9 -29.26 17.87 -0.99
CA SER A 9 -28.64 19.16 -1.25
C SER A 9 -28.34 19.33 -2.73
N VAL A 10 -29.30 19.94 -3.42
CA VAL A 10 -29.13 20.55 -4.73
C VAL A 10 -28.33 21.85 -4.54
N ASP A 11 -26.99 21.81 -4.61
CA ASP A 11 -26.13 22.87 -5.18
C ASP A 11 -24.63 22.46 -5.22
N HIS A 12 -24.17 21.92 -6.36
CA HIS A 12 -22.78 21.44 -6.54
C HIS A 12 -21.72 22.55 -6.72
N ARG A 13 -22.06 23.84 -6.51
CA ARG A 13 -21.10 24.95 -6.68
C ARG A 13 -20.45 25.41 -5.38
N GLY A 14 -21.10 25.23 -4.23
CA GLY A 14 -20.55 25.55 -2.91
C GLY A 14 -19.49 24.54 -2.47
N ASP A 15 -19.80 23.25 -2.58
CA ASP A 15 -18.95 22.16 -2.10
C ASP A 15 -17.57 22.14 -2.74
N LYS A 16 -17.46 22.50 -4.03
CA LYS A 16 -16.16 22.58 -4.73
C LYS A 16 -15.28 23.71 -4.23
N ARG A 17 -15.88 24.82 -3.80
CA ARG A 17 -15.13 25.95 -3.24
C ARG A 17 -14.67 25.62 -1.84
N GLU A 18 -15.54 25.04 -1.02
CA GLU A 18 -15.18 24.57 0.31
C GLU A 18 -14.13 23.45 0.26
N LEU A 19 -14.21 22.50 -0.69
CA LEU A 19 -13.16 21.49 -0.90
C LEU A 19 -11.83 22.12 -1.31
N ASN A 20 -11.85 23.10 -2.23
CA ASN A 20 -10.64 23.77 -2.67
C ASN A 20 -10.01 24.61 -1.54
N GLU A 21 -10.84 25.28 -0.73
CA GLU A 21 -10.38 26.05 0.44
C GLU A 21 -9.79 25.14 1.53
N LEU A 22 -10.37 23.94 1.73
CA LEU A 22 -9.82 22.92 2.62
C LEU A 22 -8.51 22.33 2.10
N ILE A 23 -8.36 22.16 0.78
CA ILE A 23 -7.12 21.71 0.14
C ILE A 23 -6.02 22.79 0.27
N GLU A 24 -6.35 24.08 0.12
CA GLU A 24 -5.37 25.18 0.20
C GLU A 24 -4.82 25.40 1.63
N HIS A 25 -5.61 25.12 2.66
CA HIS A 25 -5.16 25.22 4.05
C HIS A 25 -4.24 24.07 4.47
N GLU A 26 -4.32 22.92 3.80
CA GLU A 26 -3.39 21.79 3.95
C GLU A 26 -2.08 22.00 3.18
N THR A 27 -2.06 22.87 2.15
CA THR A 27 -0.88 23.13 1.30
C THR A 27 -0.02 24.32 1.72
N SER A 28 -0.47 25.11 2.69
CA SER A 28 0.20 26.34 3.12
C SER A 28 0.96 26.22 4.46
N GLY A 29 1.26 24.98 4.90
CA GLY A 29 2.24 24.70 5.96
C GLY A 29 3.68 24.69 5.41
N PRO A 30 4.69 25.18 6.15
CA PRO A 30 6.04 25.32 5.61
C PRO A 30 6.69 23.95 5.35
N GLY A 31 6.81 23.59 4.07
CA GLY A 31 7.91 22.76 3.55
C GLY A 31 7.68 21.26 3.32
N VAL A 32 6.45 20.78 3.03
CA VAL A 32 6.20 19.34 2.84
C VAL A 32 5.61 18.95 1.46
N GLN A 33 4.81 19.79 0.78
CA GLN A 33 4.25 19.40 -0.53
C GLN A 33 5.24 19.49 -1.71
N ASP A 34 6.11 20.50 -1.76
CA ASP A 34 6.93 20.74 -2.97
C ASP A 34 7.93 19.61 -3.27
N ASN A 35 8.27 18.76 -2.30
CA ASN A 35 9.17 17.62 -2.51
C ASN A 35 8.44 16.31 -2.82
N LEU A 36 7.18 16.14 -2.41
CA LEU A 36 6.44 14.90 -2.70
C LEU A 36 5.85 14.93 -4.10
N ASP A 37 5.35 16.08 -4.54
CA ASP A 37 4.91 16.25 -5.92
C ASP A 37 6.10 16.21 -6.89
N LEU A 38 7.28 16.77 -6.55
CA LEU A 38 8.51 16.59 -7.34
C LEU A 38 9.08 15.15 -7.32
N GLU A 39 8.94 14.41 -6.22
CA GLU A 39 9.38 13.00 -6.16
C GLU A 39 8.45 12.06 -6.91
N LEU A 40 7.15 12.38 -6.93
CA LEU A 40 6.15 11.62 -7.66
C LEU A 40 6.15 11.99 -9.14
N THR A 41 6.24 13.27 -9.52
CA THR A 41 6.46 13.67 -10.93
C THR A 41 7.80 13.18 -11.44
N GLY A 42 8.87 13.18 -10.64
CA GLY A 42 10.13 12.51 -10.98
C GLY A 42 9.99 11.01 -11.25
N LEU A 43 8.96 10.34 -10.68
CA LEU A 43 8.61 8.96 -11.02
C LEU A 43 8.03 8.80 -12.44
N TRP A 44 7.39 9.86 -12.96
CA TRP A 44 6.89 9.96 -14.33
C TRP A 44 7.96 10.53 -15.27
N ASP A 45 8.81 11.46 -14.80
CA ASP A 45 9.91 12.09 -15.54
C ASP A 45 11.10 11.11 -15.73
N ASP A 46 11.43 10.25 -14.76
CA ASP A 46 12.39 9.14 -14.93
C ASP A 46 11.92 8.13 -16.00
N LEU A 47 10.63 8.15 -16.35
CA LEU A 47 10.04 7.39 -17.44
C LEU A 47 10.11 8.12 -18.80
N GLU A 48 10.27 9.44 -18.80
CA GLU A 48 10.28 10.31 -19.99
C GLU A 48 11.70 10.79 -20.39
N VAL A 49 12.65 10.92 -19.45
CA VAL A 49 13.97 11.59 -19.65
C VAL A 49 15.02 10.75 -20.40
N MET A 50 14.76 9.48 -20.72
CA MET A 50 15.62 8.71 -21.66
C MET A 50 15.38 9.06 -23.14
N GLY A 51 14.58 10.10 -23.42
CA GLY A 51 14.01 10.36 -24.75
C GLY A 51 14.54 11.55 -25.55
N GLN A 52 15.66 12.21 -25.22
CA GLN A 52 16.15 13.30 -26.09
C GLN A 52 17.67 13.53 -26.09
N LYS A 53 18.33 13.15 -27.19
CA LYS A 53 19.47 13.90 -27.72
C LYS A 53 19.59 13.75 -29.25
N ASP A 54 20.03 14.86 -29.83
CA ASP A 54 19.99 15.25 -31.23
C ASP A 54 20.60 14.28 -32.25
N GLY A 55 20.09 14.40 -33.47
CA GLY A 55 20.14 13.38 -34.51
C GLY A 55 21.47 13.17 -35.23
N ASN A 56 21.64 11.94 -35.71
CA ASN A 56 21.81 11.65 -37.13
C ASN A 56 21.44 10.17 -37.40
N GLU A 57 20.60 9.96 -38.42
CA GLU A 57 20.28 8.74 -39.18
C GLU A 57 20.52 7.35 -38.55
N GLU A 58 19.44 6.67 -38.14
CA GLU A 58 19.11 5.25 -38.42
C GLU A 58 17.75 4.89 -37.76
N GLU A 59 16.66 5.18 -38.46
CA GLU A 59 15.29 4.83 -38.05
C GLU A 59 15.02 3.33 -38.29
N VAL A 60 14.26 2.69 -37.37
CA VAL A 60 13.68 1.32 -37.36
C VAL A 60 14.21 0.37 -36.24
N GLN A 61 15.27 0.69 -35.48
CA GLN A 61 15.72 -0.19 -34.37
C GLN A 61 15.22 0.20 -32.96
N SER A 62 14.56 1.35 -32.79
CA SER A 62 14.30 1.95 -31.47
C SER A 62 13.05 1.41 -30.75
N GLU A 63 11.98 1.11 -31.46
CA GLU A 63 10.71 0.73 -30.82
C GLU A 63 10.77 -0.70 -30.22
N GLU A 64 11.35 -1.64 -30.98
CA GLU A 64 11.56 -3.03 -30.53
C GLU A 64 12.53 -3.10 -29.34
N ALA A 65 13.60 -2.29 -29.37
CA ALA A 65 14.59 -2.20 -28.31
C ALA A 65 14.04 -1.51 -27.06
N LEU A 66 13.19 -0.48 -27.21
CA LEU A 66 12.48 0.17 -26.10
C LEU A 66 11.43 -0.75 -25.48
N LEU A 67 10.68 -1.50 -26.30
CA LEU A 67 9.75 -2.53 -25.83
C LEU A 67 10.49 -3.66 -25.10
N GLN A 68 11.65 -4.08 -25.61
CA GLN A 68 12.53 -5.01 -24.91
C GLN A 68 13.09 -4.44 -23.61
N MET A 69 13.53 -3.18 -23.58
CA MET A 69 14.05 -2.54 -22.36
C MET A 69 12.96 -2.39 -21.30
N ARG A 70 11.74 -2.02 -21.70
CA ARG A 70 10.56 -1.93 -20.82
C ARG A 70 10.15 -3.30 -20.29
N SER A 71 10.15 -4.32 -21.14
CA SER A 71 9.88 -5.70 -20.70
C SER A 71 10.96 -6.21 -19.74
N ASN A 72 12.24 -5.94 -19.98
CA ASN A 72 13.34 -6.33 -19.10
C ASN A 72 13.29 -5.63 -17.74
N LEU A 73 12.91 -4.36 -17.68
CA LEU A 73 12.68 -3.66 -16.41
C LEU A 73 11.52 -4.28 -15.63
N ILE A 74 10.42 -4.63 -16.31
CA ILE A 74 9.28 -5.31 -15.69
C ILE A 74 9.66 -6.71 -15.20
N TYR A 75 10.40 -7.49 -16.00
CA TYR A 75 10.81 -8.85 -15.66
C TYR A 75 11.92 -8.90 -14.60
N ASP A 76 12.92 -8.02 -14.64
CA ASP A 76 14.03 -8.00 -13.69
C ASP A 76 13.60 -7.40 -12.34
N THR A 77 12.77 -6.34 -12.33
CA THR A 77 12.14 -5.87 -11.09
C THR A 77 11.22 -6.94 -10.51
N ALA A 78 10.34 -7.55 -11.30
CA ALA A 78 9.47 -8.63 -10.82
C ALA A 78 10.26 -9.85 -10.32
N SER A 79 11.38 -10.19 -10.96
CA SER A 79 12.26 -11.30 -10.55
C SER A 79 13.01 -11.00 -9.25
N ARG A 80 13.58 -9.79 -9.10
CA ARG A 80 14.21 -9.34 -7.84
C ARG A 80 13.19 -9.24 -6.70
N ILE A 81 11.99 -8.73 -6.99
CA ILE A 81 10.88 -8.67 -6.04
C ILE A 81 10.42 -10.08 -5.65
N ARG A 82 10.26 -11.01 -6.60
CA ARG A 82 9.91 -12.42 -6.32
C ARG A 82 10.96 -13.13 -5.48
N ARG A 83 12.26 -12.83 -5.66
CA ARG A 83 13.33 -13.38 -4.82
C ARG A 83 13.25 -12.88 -3.37
N ASN A 84 12.87 -11.62 -3.16
CA ASN A 84 12.66 -11.04 -1.82
C ASN A 84 11.35 -11.53 -1.16
N ALA A 85 10.34 -11.85 -1.96
CA ALA A 85 9.05 -12.37 -1.49
C ALA A 85 9.09 -13.81 -0.95
N LYS A 86 10.14 -14.60 -1.20
CA LYS A 86 10.12 -16.05 -0.97
C LYS A 86 10.20 -16.51 0.50
N GLY A 87 10.29 -15.60 1.47
CA GLY A 87 10.38 -15.95 2.89
C GLY A 87 9.39 -15.26 3.83
N ASN A 88 9.09 -13.98 3.61
CA ASN A 88 8.49 -13.11 4.64
C ASN A 88 7.21 -12.40 4.17
N GLN A 89 6.40 -13.03 3.32
CA GLN A 89 5.09 -12.48 2.94
C GLN A 89 4.12 -12.52 4.13
N CYS A 90 3.26 -11.51 4.24
CA CYS A 90 2.18 -11.47 5.22
C CYS A 90 1.31 -12.74 5.16
N LYS A 91 1.22 -13.46 6.28
CA LYS A 91 0.46 -14.71 6.41
C LYS A 91 -0.02 -14.93 7.83
N LYS A 92 -1.03 -15.79 7.97
CA LYS A 92 -1.48 -16.34 9.26
C LYS A 92 -0.46 -17.36 9.77
N THR A 93 -0.03 -17.23 11.02
CA THR A 93 0.82 -18.20 11.74
C THR A 93 0.15 -18.66 13.02
N SER A 94 0.53 -19.84 13.49
CA SER A 94 0.01 -20.44 14.73
C SER A 94 0.47 -19.64 15.94
N LEU A 95 -0.47 -19.38 16.85
CA LEU A 95 -0.24 -18.73 18.13
C LEU A 95 -1.27 -19.29 19.10
N TYR A 96 -0.79 -20.06 20.08
CA TYR A 96 -1.60 -20.57 21.17
C TYR A 96 -1.54 -19.61 22.35
N VAL A 97 -2.68 -19.24 22.89
CA VAL A 97 -2.80 -18.37 24.06
C VAL A 97 -3.34 -19.19 25.22
N ASP A 98 -2.52 -19.32 26.27
CA ASP A 98 -2.97 -19.83 27.57
C ASP A 98 -3.54 -18.66 28.38
N PHE A 99 -4.77 -18.81 28.89
CA PHE A 99 -5.41 -17.74 29.67
C PHE A 99 -4.69 -17.45 30.98
N LYS A 100 -3.95 -18.42 31.51
CA LYS A 100 -3.11 -18.22 32.69
C LYS A 100 -1.94 -17.27 32.41
N ASP A 101 -1.33 -17.38 31.25
CA ASP A 101 -0.17 -16.57 30.88
C ASP A 101 -0.52 -15.08 30.74
N ILE A 102 -1.77 -14.78 30.40
CA ILE A 102 -2.30 -13.40 30.31
C ILE A 102 -3.10 -12.98 31.55
N GLY A 103 -3.15 -13.81 32.61
CA GLY A 103 -3.82 -13.51 33.88
C GLY A 103 -5.36 -13.53 33.81
N TRP A 104 -5.93 -14.24 32.85
CA TRP A 104 -7.37 -14.35 32.62
C TRP A 104 -7.98 -15.64 33.22
N ASP A 105 -7.16 -16.51 33.79
CA ASP A 105 -7.57 -17.72 34.51
C ASP A 105 -8.44 -17.44 35.75
N SER A 106 -8.50 -16.19 36.21
CA SER A 106 -9.37 -15.77 37.31
C SER A 106 -10.85 -15.63 36.92
N TRP A 107 -11.15 -15.33 35.65
CA TRP A 107 -12.52 -15.09 35.19
C TRP A 107 -12.98 -16.02 34.06
N ILE A 108 -12.04 -16.58 33.28
CA ILE A 108 -12.35 -17.62 32.30
C ILE A 108 -12.17 -18.99 32.96
N LEU A 109 -13.27 -19.72 33.11
CA LEU A 109 -13.25 -21.06 33.72
C LEU A 109 -12.83 -22.14 32.71
N ALA A 110 -13.25 -22.02 31.46
CA ALA A 110 -12.90 -22.93 30.37
C ALA A 110 -13.03 -22.22 29.01
N PRO A 111 -12.29 -22.63 27.96
CA PRO A 111 -11.16 -23.57 27.99
C PRO A 111 -9.96 -22.98 28.76
N SER A 112 -8.87 -23.74 28.94
CA SER A 112 -7.64 -23.22 29.56
C SER A 112 -6.86 -22.27 28.65
N GLY A 113 -7.07 -22.39 27.34
CA GLY A 113 -6.44 -21.60 26.30
C GLY A 113 -7.01 -21.94 24.94
N TYR A 114 -6.63 -21.18 23.92
CA TYR A 114 -7.14 -21.35 22.56
C TYR A 114 -6.10 -20.98 21.49
N GLU A 115 -6.32 -21.46 20.27
CA GLU A 115 -5.52 -21.10 19.10
C GLU A 115 -5.99 -19.74 18.55
N ALA A 116 -5.31 -18.67 18.96
CA ALA A 116 -5.62 -17.31 18.54
C ALA A 116 -5.09 -16.99 17.14
N PHE A 117 -3.99 -17.64 16.75
CA PHE A 117 -3.18 -17.28 15.59
C PHE A 117 -2.65 -15.84 15.63
N GLU A 118 -1.75 -15.53 14.72
CA GLU A 118 -1.26 -14.17 14.52
C GLU A 118 -0.99 -13.91 13.03
N CYS A 119 -0.88 -12.65 12.65
CA CYS A 119 -0.48 -12.24 11.31
C CYS A 119 0.98 -11.79 11.33
N THR A 120 1.84 -12.52 10.63
CA THR A 120 3.28 -12.22 10.58
C THR A 120 3.77 -12.07 9.14
N GLY A 121 4.83 -11.28 8.99
CA GLY A 121 5.47 -11.02 7.70
C GLY A 121 5.34 -9.56 7.26
N THR A 122 5.70 -9.32 6.01
CA THR A 122 5.84 -8.00 5.40
C THR A 122 4.90 -7.83 4.21
N CYS A 123 4.34 -6.63 4.08
CA CYS A 123 3.55 -6.23 2.92
C CYS A 123 4.47 -5.55 1.91
N MET A 124 4.85 -6.28 0.86
CA MET A 124 5.69 -5.77 -0.23
C MET A 124 4.89 -5.81 -1.54
N TYR A 125 5.09 -4.80 -2.38
CA TYR A 125 4.50 -4.79 -3.72
C TYR A 125 5.26 -5.76 -4.65
N PRO A 126 4.57 -6.54 -5.51
CA PRO A 126 3.12 -6.67 -5.59
C PRO A 126 2.58 -7.52 -4.44
N LEU A 127 1.48 -7.08 -3.86
CA LEU A 127 0.83 -7.78 -2.75
C LEU A 127 0.32 -9.14 -3.22
N THR A 128 0.38 -10.12 -2.32
CA THR A 128 0.08 -11.52 -2.64
C THR A 128 -1.40 -11.70 -2.98
N LYS A 129 -1.75 -12.71 -3.78
CA LYS A 129 -3.16 -13.01 -4.10
C LYS A 129 -4.00 -13.45 -2.89
N HIS A 130 -3.34 -13.82 -1.78
CA HIS A 130 -3.97 -14.35 -0.59
C HIS A 130 -4.28 -13.28 0.46
N VAL A 131 -3.91 -12.01 0.20
CA VAL A 131 -4.28 -10.87 1.02
C VAL A 131 -5.23 -9.96 0.24
N THR A 132 -6.15 -9.30 0.93
CA THR A 132 -7.13 -8.36 0.36
C THR A 132 -6.79 -6.92 0.78
N PRO A 133 -5.78 -6.30 0.15
CA PRO A 133 -5.34 -4.98 0.58
C PRO A 133 -6.35 -3.90 0.21
N THR A 134 -6.49 -2.91 1.10
CA THR A 134 -7.20 -1.67 0.75
C THR A 134 -6.41 -0.89 -0.29
N LYS A 135 -7.09 -0.01 -1.04
CA LYS A 135 -6.42 0.90 -1.98
C LYS A 135 -5.32 1.72 -1.27
N HIS A 136 -5.59 2.19 -0.05
CA HIS A 136 -4.62 2.90 0.78
C HIS A 136 -3.37 2.04 1.05
N ALA A 137 -3.53 0.77 1.43
CA ALA A 137 -2.40 -0.13 1.69
C ALA A 137 -1.53 -0.35 0.44
N ILE A 138 -2.12 -0.39 -0.76
CA ILE A 138 -1.39 -0.46 -2.02
C ILE A 138 -0.54 0.81 -2.21
N VAL A 139 -1.17 1.99 -2.13
CA VAL A 139 -0.49 3.29 -2.30
C VAL A 139 0.62 3.46 -1.26
N GLN A 140 0.33 3.21 0.01
CA GLN A 140 1.30 3.31 1.11
C GLN A 140 2.50 2.39 0.87
N THR A 141 2.28 1.16 0.39
CA THR A 141 3.37 0.23 0.07
C THR A 141 4.22 0.74 -1.09
N LEU A 142 3.60 1.31 -2.13
CA LEU A 142 4.32 1.90 -3.26
C LEU A 142 5.15 3.12 -2.85
N VAL A 143 4.56 4.06 -2.07
CA VAL A 143 5.27 5.25 -1.58
C VAL A 143 6.43 4.86 -0.65
N SER A 144 6.21 3.88 0.23
CA SER A 144 7.25 3.38 1.14
C SER A 144 8.44 2.72 0.42
N LEU A 145 8.27 2.22 -0.81
CA LEU A 145 9.38 1.71 -1.61
C LEU A 145 10.34 2.82 -2.09
N LYS A 146 9.82 4.02 -2.35
CA LYS A 146 10.63 5.17 -2.79
C LYS A 146 11.15 5.98 -1.60
N SER A 147 10.29 6.25 -0.62
CA SER A 147 10.58 7.16 0.50
C SER A 147 10.32 6.49 1.86
N PRO A 148 11.08 5.42 2.22
CA PRO A 148 10.86 4.64 3.44
C PRO A 148 11.07 5.43 4.74
N GLN A 149 11.80 6.56 4.69
CA GLN A 149 12.01 7.44 5.83
C GLN A 149 10.81 8.36 6.11
N ARG A 150 9.95 8.58 5.12
CA ARG A 150 8.74 9.40 5.25
C ARG A 150 7.50 8.55 5.51
N VAL A 151 7.42 7.38 4.89
CA VAL A 151 6.23 6.51 4.95
C VAL A 151 6.62 5.08 5.25
N SER A 152 6.03 4.52 6.31
CA SER A 152 6.16 3.11 6.65
C SER A 152 5.36 2.23 5.70
N ARG A 153 5.77 0.97 5.54
CA ARG A 153 5.01 -0.02 4.77
C ARG A 153 3.66 -0.28 5.42
N ALA A 154 2.70 -0.75 4.62
CA ALA A 154 1.46 -1.28 5.16
C ALA A 154 1.74 -2.44 6.14
N CYS A 155 0.95 -2.52 7.22
CA CYS A 155 1.11 -3.54 8.25
C CYS A 155 0.41 -4.85 7.87
N CYS A 156 0.95 -5.98 8.32
CA CYS A 156 0.32 -7.29 8.23
C CYS A 156 -0.60 -7.47 9.44
N VAL A 157 -1.92 -7.45 9.23
CA VAL A 157 -2.93 -7.46 10.29
C VAL A 157 -4.07 -8.42 9.97
N PRO A 158 -4.81 -8.93 10.97
CA PRO A 158 -6.02 -9.71 10.74
C PRO A 158 -7.08 -8.85 10.03
N THR A 159 -7.69 -9.41 8.98
CA THR A 159 -8.82 -8.78 8.26
C THR A 159 -10.17 -9.33 8.71
N GLU A 160 -10.18 -10.55 9.24
CA GLU A 160 -11.36 -11.28 9.71
C GLU A 160 -10.99 -12.06 10.98
N LEU A 161 -11.93 -12.20 11.91
CA LEU A 161 -11.76 -12.89 13.18
C LEU A 161 -12.97 -13.78 13.46
N ASP A 162 -12.73 -14.96 14.01
CA ASP A 162 -13.77 -15.91 14.40
C ASP A 162 -13.99 -15.84 15.92
N PRO A 163 -15.26 -15.90 16.40
CA PRO A 163 -15.55 -15.95 17.83
C PRO A 163 -15.18 -17.31 18.44
N ILE A 164 -14.92 -17.30 19.74
CA ILE A 164 -14.76 -18.51 20.56
C ILE A 164 -15.82 -18.54 21.67
N SER A 165 -16.13 -19.75 22.16
CA SER A 165 -16.96 -19.92 23.35
C SER A 165 -16.09 -19.92 24.61
N LEU A 166 -16.50 -19.14 25.60
CA LEU A 166 -15.92 -19.04 26.94
C LEU A 166 -16.95 -19.50 28.00
#